data_AF-A0A2N1DID5-F1
#
_entry.id   AF-A0A2N1DID5-F1
#
_cell.length_a   1.000
_cell.length_b   1.000
_cell.length_c   1.000
_cell.angle_alpha   90.00
_cell.angle_beta   90.00
_cell.angle_gamma   90.00
#
_symmetry.space_group_name_H-M   'P 1'
#
loop_
_entity.id
_entity.type
_entity.pdbx_description
1 polymer ?
#
loop_
_entity_poly.entity_id
_entity_poly.type
_entity_poly.pdbx_seq_one_letter_code
_entity_poly.pdbx_strand_id
1 'polypeptide(L)'
;MLPLTLKVKAKMKTWQWLGYLGLIPFVACLLLFEIFTDSAANNYPFNPQQAFLFYSAIILSFLAGTLWRKDTLTPHIATQIISNILCLYAFICLFIPIFYALVLLPLGYFSLFFVEYFLCHNKEDAYTTSYYSMRLRLTVLVIFLHAAALMSWF
;
A
#
# COMPACT_ATOMS: atom_id res chain seq x y z
N MET A 1 9.35 -40.60 -25.04
CA MET A 1 9.19 -39.18 -25.44
C MET A 1 7.70 -38.88 -25.39
N LEU A 2 7.11 -37.95 -24.63
CA LEU A 2 7.50 -36.88 -23.72
C LEU A 2 6.19 -36.54 -22.95
N PRO A 3 6.13 -36.38 -21.61
CA PRO A 3 4.85 -36.07 -20.97
C PRO A 3 4.52 -34.59 -21.18
N LEU A 4 3.38 -34.32 -21.80
CA LEU A 4 2.81 -32.98 -21.93
C LEU A 4 2.37 -32.51 -20.53
N THR A 5 3.25 -31.80 -19.83
CA THR A 5 2.89 -31.09 -18.60
C THR A 5 2.04 -29.88 -18.97
N LEU A 6 0.72 -30.07 -18.94
CA LEU A 6 -0.23 -28.97 -18.94
C LEU A 6 0.08 -28.09 -17.72
N LYS A 7 0.80 -26.99 -17.96
CA LYS A 7 0.98 -25.89 -17.01
C LYS A 7 -0.40 -25.32 -16.72
N VAL A 8 -1.08 -25.83 -15.69
CA VAL A 8 -2.29 -25.24 -15.15
C VAL A 8 -1.92 -23.82 -14.70
N LYS A 9 -2.35 -22.83 -15.47
CA LYS A 9 -2.15 -21.41 -15.13
C LYS A 9 -2.92 -21.16 -13.84
N ALA A 10 -2.20 -21.02 -12.73
CA ALA A 10 -2.81 -20.77 -11.43
C ALA A 10 -3.71 -19.53 -11.52
N LYS A 11 -5.00 -19.72 -11.27
CA LYS A 11 -5.99 -18.63 -11.25
C LYS A 11 -5.72 -17.79 -9.99
N MET A 12 -5.46 -16.49 -10.18
CA MET A 12 -5.25 -15.55 -9.08
C MET A 12 -6.47 -15.55 -8.15
N LYS A 13 -6.23 -15.54 -6.84
CA LYS A 13 -7.31 -15.45 -5.85
C LYS A 13 -7.86 -14.01 -5.84
N THR A 14 -9.16 -13.84 -5.57
CA THR A 14 -9.83 -12.51 -5.61
C THR A 14 -9.12 -11.45 -4.77
N TRP A 15 -8.67 -11.80 -3.56
CA TRP A 15 -7.93 -10.88 -2.69
C TRP A 15 -6.58 -10.44 -3.26
N GLN A 16 -5.91 -11.29 -4.05
CA GLN A 16 -4.67 -10.92 -4.72
C GLN A 16 -4.91 -9.89 -5.81
N TRP A 17 -5.95 -10.15 -6.62
CA TRP A 17 -6.33 -9.25 -7.69
C TRP A 17 -6.73 -7.86 -7.15
N LEU A 18 -7.55 -7.84 -6.09
CA LEU A 18 -7.94 -6.59 -5.42
C LEU A 18 -6.74 -5.84 -4.84
N GLY A 19 -5.73 -6.54 -4.29
CA GLY A 19 -4.51 -5.93 -3.79
C GLY A 19 -3.73 -5.16 -4.87
N TYR A 20 -3.61 -5.72 -6.07
CA TYR A 20 -2.96 -5.03 -7.19
C TYR A 20 -3.81 -3.92 -7.80
N LEU A 21 -5.13 -4.05 -7.82
CA LEU A 21 -6.02 -2.96 -8.25
C LEU A 21 -5.90 -1.73 -7.35
N GLY A 22 -5.53 -1.92 -6.08
CA GLY A 22 -5.20 -0.84 -5.16
C GLY A 22 -4.04 0.04 -5.63
N LEU A 23 -3.25 -0.35 -6.63
CA LEU A 23 -2.20 0.50 -7.20
C LEU A 23 -2.72 1.49 -8.24
N ILE A 24 -3.93 1.29 -8.78
CA ILE A 24 -4.48 2.10 -9.86
C ILE A 24 -4.51 3.60 -9.50
N PRO A 25 -5.04 4.01 -8.32
CA PRO A 25 -5.14 5.44 -8.03
C PRO A 25 -3.78 6.12 -7.84
N PHE A 26 -2.76 5.39 -7.37
CA PHE A 26 -1.39 5.92 -7.29
C PHE A 26 -0.82 6.24 -8.67
N VAL A 27 -0.92 5.29 -9.60
CA VAL A 27 -0.44 5.45 -10.98
C VAL A 27 -1.23 6.53 -11.69
N ALA A 28 -2.56 6.56 -11.52
CA ALA A 28 -3.42 7.57 -12.12
C ALA A 28 -3.03 8.98 -11.66
N CYS A 29 -2.80 9.21 -10.36
CA CYS A 29 -2.39 10.53 -9.86
C CYS A 29 -1.03 10.97 -10.41
N LEU A 30 -0.08 10.04 -10.58
CA LEU A 30 1.24 10.33 -11.14
C LEU A 30 1.14 10.76 -12.61
N LEU A 31 0.40 10.02 -13.43
CA LEU A 31 0.17 10.35 -14.85
C LEU A 31 -0.65 11.64 -15.01
N LEU A 32 -1.65 11.85 -14.16
CA LEU A 32 -2.47 13.07 -14.19
C LEU A 32 -1.64 14.32 -13.88
N PHE A 33 -0.65 14.22 -12.99
CA PHE A 33 0.26 15.34 -12.73
C PHE A 33 1.00 15.75 -14.01
N GLU A 34 1.62 14.81 -14.73
CA GLU A 34 2.34 15.09 -15.98
C GLU A 34 1.44 15.77 -17.03
N ILE A 35 0.21 15.27 -17.21
CA ILE A 35 -0.75 15.84 -18.16
C ILE A 35 -1.14 17.28 -17.79
N PHE A 36 -1.34 17.56 -16.50
CA PHE A 36 -1.77 18.89 -16.06
C PHE A 36 -0.63 19.90 -15.98
N THR A 37 0.62 19.47 -15.78
CA THR A 37 1.78 20.36 -15.79
C THR A 37 2.03 20.97 -17.18
N ASP A 38 1.81 20.19 -18.26
CA ASP A 38 1.97 20.67 -19.63
C ASP A 38 0.78 21.51 -20.14
N SER A 39 -0.35 21.41 -19.47
CA SER A 39 -1.56 22.15 -19.82
C SER A 39 -1.49 23.57 -19.25
N ALA A 40 -1.27 24.57 -20.11
CA ALA A 40 -1.08 25.99 -19.79
C ALA A 40 -2.21 26.69 -18.98
N ALA A 41 -3.16 25.95 -18.40
CA ALA A 41 -4.27 26.45 -17.62
C ALA A 41 -4.32 25.74 -16.25
N ASN A 42 -3.79 26.42 -15.22
CA ASN A 42 -3.86 26.06 -13.79
C ASN A 42 -5.29 26.04 -13.18
N ASN A 43 -6.34 25.75 -13.98
CA ASN A 43 -7.74 25.79 -13.57
C ASN A 43 -8.35 24.39 -13.40
N TYR A 44 -7.57 23.40 -12.94
CA TYR A 44 -8.12 22.11 -12.58
C TYR A 44 -8.70 22.14 -11.15
N PRO A 45 -9.87 21.52 -10.91
CA PRO A 45 -10.54 21.56 -9.62
C PRO A 45 -9.87 20.69 -8.54
N PHE A 46 -8.86 19.89 -8.90
CA PHE A 46 -8.19 18.98 -7.98
C PHE A 46 -6.67 18.99 -8.16
N ASN A 47 -5.96 18.80 -7.05
CA ASN A 47 -4.51 18.64 -7.03
C ASN A 47 -4.16 17.13 -7.02
N PRO A 48 -3.52 16.59 -8.08
CA PRO A 48 -3.14 15.18 -8.16
C PRO A 48 -2.18 14.73 -7.05
N GLN A 49 -1.27 15.61 -6.62
CA GLN A 49 -0.30 15.31 -5.56
C GLN A 49 -1.02 15.11 -4.23
N GLN A 50 -1.97 15.98 -3.91
CA GLN A 50 -2.76 15.87 -2.69
C GLN A 50 -3.67 14.64 -2.72
N ALA A 51 -4.29 14.34 -3.87
CA ALA A 51 -5.08 13.13 -4.07
C ALA A 51 -4.25 11.85 -3.86
N PHE A 52 -3.01 11.82 -4.35
CA PHE A 52 -2.07 10.71 -4.12
C PHE A 52 -1.80 10.49 -2.63
N LEU A 53 -1.54 11.57 -1.87
CA LEU A 53 -1.29 11.48 -0.43
C LEU A 53 -2.52 11.01 0.36
N PHE A 54 -3.71 11.53 0.03
CA PHE A 54 -4.95 11.08 0.65
C PHE A 54 -5.19 9.60 0.41
N TYR A 55 -5.04 9.15 -0.83
CA TYR A 55 -5.19 7.74 -1.15
C TYR A 55 -4.15 6.87 -0.44
N SER A 56 -2.90 7.33 -0.38
CA SER A 56 -1.83 6.66 0.36
C SER A 56 -2.15 6.50 1.84
N ALA A 57 -2.66 7.54 2.50
CA ALA A 57 -3.07 7.48 3.90
C ALA A 57 -4.27 6.54 4.12
N ILE A 58 -5.26 6.55 3.20
CA ILE A 58 -6.42 5.66 3.25
C ILE A 58 -5.99 4.20 3.15
N ILE A 59 -5.13 3.86 2.19
CA ILE A 59 -4.66 2.48 2.01
C ILE A 59 -3.79 2.03 3.19
N LEU A 60 -2.90 2.90 3.70
CA LEU A 60 -2.10 2.58 4.88
C LEU A 60 -3.01 2.29 6.10
N SER A 61 -4.02 3.12 6.32
CA SER A 61 -4.98 2.96 7.42
C SER A 61 -5.86 1.72 7.25
N PHE A 62 -6.32 1.45 6.03
CA PHE A 62 -7.09 0.24 5.71
C PHE A 62 -6.28 -1.03 6.00
N LEU A 63 -5.02 -1.06 5.57
CA LEU A 63 -4.13 -2.19 5.83
C LEU A 63 -3.79 -2.32 7.33
N ALA A 64 -3.56 -1.20 8.03
CA ALA A 64 -3.38 -1.19 9.48
C ALA A 64 -4.62 -1.74 10.21
N GLY A 65 -5.83 -1.45 9.74
CA GLY A 65 -7.07 -1.99 10.29
C GLY A 65 -7.16 -3.52 10.20
N THR A 66 -6.49 -4.15 9.23
CA THR A 66 -6.50 -5.62 9.11
C THR A 66 -5.83 -6.35 10.28
N LEU A 67 -4.97 -5.67 11.05
CA LEU A 67 -4.35 -6.24 12.25
C LEU A 67 -5.36 -6.64 13.32
N TRP A 68 -6.55 -6.04 13.33
CA TRP A 68 -7.63 -6.39 14.26
C TRP A 68 -8.21 -7.78 14.01
N ARG A 69 -8.20 -8.27 12.76
CA ARG A 69 -8.95 -9.46 12.35
C ARG A 69 -8.16 -10.78 12.46
N LYS A 70 -6.84 -10.71 12.65
CA LYS A 70 -5.96 -11.89 12.57
C LYS A 70 -6.08 -12.86 13.74
N ASP A 71 -6.59 -12.43 14.89
CA ASP A 71 -6.84 -13.30 16.04
C ASP A 71 -8.11 -12.91 16.78
N THR A 72 -9.25 -13.40 16.30
CA THR A 72 -10.54 -13.18 16.97
C THR A 72 -10.68 -13.95 18.28
N LEU A 73 -9.90 -15.03 18.47
CA LEU A 73 -9.94 -15.90 19.64
C LEU A 73 -8.92 -15.51 20.73
N THR A 74 -7.81 -14.86 20.37
CA THR A 74 -6.77 -14.40 21.31
C THR A 74 -6.20 -13.06 20.85
N PRO A 75 -6.93 -11.94 21.04
CA PRO A 75 -6.52 -10.64 20.51
C PRO A 75 -5.19 -10.21 21.15
N HIS A 76 -4.18 -9.98 20.31
CA HIS A 76 -2.91 -9.44 20.77
C HIS A 76 -3.04 -7.92 20.93
N ILE A 77 -3.13 -7.43 22.17
CA ILE A 77 -3.31 -5.98 22.46
C ILE A 77 -2.30 -5.11 21.69
N ALA A 78 -1.05 -5.57 21.54
CA ALA A 78 -0.04 -4.83 20.79
C ALA A 78 -0.41 -4.58 19.31
N THR A 79 -1.06 -5.53 18.61
CA THR A 79 -1.42 -5.33 17.19
C THR A 79 -2.54 -4.29 17.04
N GLN A 80 -3.45 -4.22 18.00
CA GLN A 80 -4.51 -3.19 18.05
C GLN A 80 -3.93 -1.80 18.33
N ILE A 81 -2.99 -1.69 19.29
CA ILE A 81 -2.31 -0.42 19.60
C ILE A 81 -1.51 0.04 18.38
N ILE A 82 -0.70 -0.84 17.78
CA ILE A 82 0.11 -0.52 16.60
C ILE A 82 -0.77 -0.12 15.41
N SER A 83 -1.90 -0.80 15.21
CA SER A 83 -2.88 -0.44 14.18
C SER A 83 -3.32 1.02 14.30
N ASN A 84 -3.72 1.44 15.51
CA ASN A 84 -4.15 2.83 15.75
C ASN A 84 -3.00 3.83 15.62
N ILE A 85 -1.80 3.49 16.10
CA ILE A 85 -0.61 4.34 15.93
C ILE A 85 -0.33 4.58 14.44
N LEU A 86 -0.42 3.55 13.59
CA LEU A 86 -0.19 3.68 12.15
C LEU A 86 -1.29 4.50 11.45
N CYS A 87 -2.56 4.38 11.87
CA CYS A 87 -3.64 5.23 11.36
C CYS A 87 -3.43 6.70 11.74
N LEU A 88 -3.08 6.99 13.00
CA LEU A 88 -2.78 8.36 13.45
C LEU A 88 -1.53 8.92 12.76
N TYR A 89 -0.51 8.09 12.55
CA TYR A 89 0.67 8.44 11.78
C TYR A 89 0.31 8.86 10.35
N ALA A 90 -0.49 8.04 9.65
CA ALA A 90 -0.97 8.34 8.31
C ALA A 90 -1.78 9.65 8.26
N PHE A 91 -2.64 9.86 9.26
CA PHE A 91 -3.44 11.08 9.41
C PHE A 91 -2.58 12.32 9.60
N ILE A 92 -1.58 12.28 10.49
CA ILE A 92 -0.64 13.40 10.73
C ILE A 92 0.15 13.73 9.45
N CYS A 93 0.52 12.72 8.65
CA CYS A 93 1.21 12.93 7.38
C CYS A 93 0.40 13.76 6.36
N LEU A 94 -0.92 13.92 6.55
CA LEU A 94 -1.76 14.75 5.66
C LEU A 94 -1.65 16.26 5.95
N PHE A 95 -1.11 16.64 7.12
CA PHE A 95 -0.99 18.04 7.55
C PHE A 95 0.41 18.63 7.35
N ILE A 96 1.36 17.83 6.89
CA ILE A 96 2.74 18.24 6.65
C ILE A 96 2.96 18.54 5.15
N PRO A 97 4.03 19.26 4.78
CA PRO A 97 4.32 19.54 3.37
C PRO A 97 4.47 18.26 2.53
N ILE A 98 4.01 18.34 1.26
CA ILE A 98 3.91 17.20 0.33
C ILE A 98 5.22 16.41 0.24
N PHE A 99 6.36 17.11 0.15
CA PHE A 99 7.68 16.50 0.10
C PHE A 99 7.93 15.55 1.29
N TYR A 100 7.67 16.00 2.51
CA TYR A 100 7.87 15.19 3.72
C TYR A 100 6.84 14.07 3.82
N ALA A 101 5.59 14.32 3.43
CA ALA A 101 4.54 13.29 3.40
C ALA A 101 4.91 12.14 2.46
N LEU A 102 5.48 12.45 1.29
CA LEU A 102 5.96 11.44 0.32
C LEU A 102 7.09 10.57 0.87
N VAL A 103 7.93 11.10 1.76
CA VAL A 103 9.00 10.34 2.41
C VAL A 103 8.49 9.54 3.60
N LEU A 104 7.56 10.09 4.39
CA LEU A 104 7.10 9.49 5.63
C LEU A 104 6.07 8.36 5.40
N LEU A 105 5.05 8.57 4.58
CA LEU A 105 4.03 7.54 4.30
C LEU A 105 4.62 6.16 3.92
N PRO A 106 5.62 6.03 3.02
CA PRO A 106 6.23 4.75 2.70
C PRO A 106 6.94 4.08 3.88
N LEU A 107 7.47 4.84 4.84
CA LEU A 107 7.98 4.27 6.10
C LEU A 107 6.87 3.62 6.93
N GLY A 108 5.65 4.18 6.88
CA GLY A 108 4.46 3.57 7.46
C GLY A 108 4.12 2.22 6.83
N TYR A 109 4.16 2.12 5.50
CA TYR A 109 3.96 0.85 4.78
C TYR A 109 5.03 -0.19 5.13
N PHE A 110 6.30 0.22 5.20
CA PHE A 110 7.40 -0.65 5.58
C PHE A 110 7.24 -1.16 7.02
N SER A 111 6.94 -0.25 7.96
CA SER A 111 6.71 -0.58 9.37
C SER A 111 5.52 -1.54 9.53
N LEU A 112 4.43 -1.30 8.80
CA LEU A 112 3.27 -2.18 8.79
C LEU A 112 3.62 -3.59 8.30
N PHE A 113 4.36 -3.69 7.18
CA PHE A 113 4.82 -4.98 6.66
C PHE A 113 5.70 -5.72 7.68
N PHE A 114 6.60 -5.00 8.34
CA PHE A 114 7.45 -5.55 9.40
C PHE A 114 6.61 -6.09 10.57
N VAL A 115 5.64 -5.31 11.06
CA VAL A 115 4.75 -5.75 12.14
C VAL A 115 3.94 -6.98 11.72
N GLU A 116 3.38 -6.99 10.51
CA GLU A 116 2.67 -8.16 9.98
C GLU A 116 3.59 -9.38 9.88
N TYR A 117 4.85 -9.19 9.49
CA TYR A 117 5.81 -10.29 9.38
C TYR A 117 6.17 -10.83 10.76
N PHE A 118 6.54 -10.00 11.73
CA PHE A 118 7.02 -10.47 13.04
C PHE A 118 5.90 -10.95 13.97
N LEU A 119 4.80 -10.21 14.06
CA LEU A 119 3.75 -10.52 15.04
C LEU A 119 2.71 -11.52 14.51
N CYS A 120 2.62 -11.72 13.20
CA CYS A 120 1.60 -12.57 12.60
C CYS A 120 2.14 -13.76 11.80
N HIS A 121 3.47 -14.00 11.78
CA HIS A 121 4.10 -15.07 10.99
C HIS A 121 3.55 -16.47 11.29
N ASN A 122 3.16 -16.72 12.54
CA ASN A 122 3.07 -18.08 13.11
C ASN A 122 1.71 -18.77 12.91
N LYS A 123 0.88 -18.36 11.95
CA LYS A 123 -0.49 -18.91 11.80
C LYS A 123 -0.80 -19.25 10.33
N GLU A 124 -0.62 -20.53 10.00
CA GLU A 124 -1.07 -21.28 8.80
C GLU A 124 -0.14 -21.31 7.54
N ASP A 125 0.77 -22.29 7.52
CA ASP A 125 1.98 -22.45 6.68
C ASP A 125 1.83 -22.57 5.15
N ALA A 126 0.62 -22.46 4.57
CA ALA A 126 0.45 -22.49 3.10
C ALA A 126 -0.25 -21.24 2.53
N TYR A 127 -1.10 -20.58 3.32
CA TYR A 127 -1.75 -19.32 2.94
C TYR A 127 -0.85 -18.12 3.21
N THR A 128 0.00 -18.22 4.25
CA THR A 128 0.94 -17.18 4.69
C THR A 128 1.95 -16.83 3.60
N THR A 129 2.63 -17.80 2.99
CA THR A 129 3.74 -17.50 2.06
C THR A 129 3.29 -16.71 0.82
N SER A 130 2.15 -17.09 0.22
CA SER A 130 1.62 -16.38 -0.95
C SER A 130 1.10 -14.98 -0.58
N TYR A 131 0.49 -14.83 0.60
CA TYR A 131 0.07 -13.53 1.13
C TYR A 131 1.27 -12.62 1.39
N TYR A 132 2.28 -13.09 2.12
CA TYR A 132 3.48 -12.29 2.43
C TYR A 132 4.27 -11.92 1.19
N SER A 133 4.41 -12.83 0.21
CA SER A 133 5.05 -12.50 -1.06
C SER A 133 4.29 -11.40 -1.81
N MET A 134 2.96 -11.46 -1.83
CA MET A 134 2.15 -10.40 -2.41
C MET A 134 2.31 -9.08 -1.62
N ARG A 135 2.23 -9.12 -0.30
CA ARG A 135 2.38 -7.92 0.56
C ARG A 135 3.73 -7.25 0.35
N LEU A 136 4.82 -8.03 0.31
CA LEU A 136 6.15 -7.51 0.01
C LEU A 136 6.18 -6.79 -1.36
N ARG A 137 5.67 -7.43 -2.42
CA ARG A 137 5.60 -6.83 -3.76
C ARG A 137 4.81 -5.53 -3.77
N LEU A 138 3.63 -5.52 -3.15
CA LEU A 138 2.79 -4.32 -3.08
C LEU A 138 3.47 -3.21 -2.27
N THR A 139 4.07 -3.52 -1.13
CA THR A 139 4.82 -2.54 -0.33
C THR A 139 5.97 -1.95 -1.13
N VAL A 140 6.77 -2.78 -1.81
CA VAL A 140 7.87 -2.31 -2.67
C VAL A 140 7.35 -1.44 -3.82
N LEU A 141 6.26 -1.84 -4.48
CA LEU A 141 5.64 -1.06 -5.56
C LEU A 141 5.12 0.29 -5.07
N VAL A 142 4.46 0.33 -3.91
CA VAL A 142 3.98 1.60 -3.32
C VAL A 142 5.16 2.50 -2.94
N ILE A 143 6.23 1.97 -2.33
CA ILE A 143 7.44 2.73 -2.03
C ILE A 143 8.08 3.28 -3.32
N PHE A 144 8.16 2.45 -4.36
CA PHE A 144 8.66 2.87 -5.66
C PHE A 144 7.81 3.99 -6.27
N LEU A 145 6.48 3.92 -6.16
CA LEU A 145 5.57 4.97 -6.63
C LEU A 145 5.74 6.28 -5.85
N HIS A 146 6.02 6.22 -4.54
CA HIS A 146 6.34 7.43 -3.76
C HIS A 146 7.68 8.03 -4.19
N ALA A 147 8.69 7.21 -4.43
CA ALA A 147 9.99 7.66 -4.95
C ALA A 147 9.87 8.27 -6.36
N ALA A 148 9.08 7.64 -7.25
CA ALA A 148 8.79 8.16 -8.57
C ALA A 148 8.05 9.51 -8.50
N ALA A 149 7.02 9.61 -7.66
CA ALA A 149 6.31 10.86 -7.40
C ALA A 149 7.25 11.97 -6.89
N LEU A 150 8.13 11.64 -5.93
CA LEU A 150 9.11 12.59 -5.39
C LEU A 150 10.06 13.09 -6.49
N MET A 151 10.57 12.20 -7.33
CA MET A 151 11.48 12.54 -8.44
C MET A 151 10.77 13.31 -9.57
N SER A 152 9.49 13.07 -9.81
CA SER A 152 8.73 13.75 -10.87
C SER A 152 8.23 15.13 -10.46
N TRP A 153 8.02 15.36 -9.17
CA TRP A 153 7.32 16.56 -8.66
C TRP A 153 8.26 17.61 -8.05
N PHE A 154 9.48 17.24 -7.69
CA PHE A 154 10.48 18.07 -7.03
C PHE A 154 11.85 17.88 -7.68
#